data_AF-A0A196N7X2-F1
#
_entry.id   AF-A0A196N7X2-F1
#
_cell.length_a   1.000
_cell.length_b   1.000
_cell.length_c   1.000
_cell.angle_alpha   90.00
_cell.angle_beta   90.00
_cell.angle_gamma   90.00
#
_symmetry.space_group_name_H-M   'P 1'
#
loop_
_entity.id
_entity.type
_entity.pdbx_description
1 polymer ?
#
loop_
_entity_poly.entity_id
_entity_poly.type
_entity_poly.pdbx_seq_one_letter_code
_entity_poly.pdbx_strand_id
1 'polypeptide(L)'
;MSDPFIGQIMHAGFNFAPAGWASCNGQIIPISQNNALFALLGTTFGGNGVSTFALPNAAGRSFLGLGLSTASGQTYEWGDVGGAENETLTIANMPQHNHAAVFNGVAGQTSATGSLQAYTGQTTAQVNTPAEGSFLANCANAGPSQVKIYVPAGTTGTPVNLGGVNITGGTFTPQGSVQVGVAGNNIPFSTMSPFLAVQTNIALRGIYPTRN
;
A
#
# COMPACT_ATOMS: atom_id res chain seq x y z
N MET A 1 -17.03 -23.68 49.23
CA MET A 1 -16.85 -23.16 47.86
C MET A 1 -17.98 -23.76 47.04
N SER A 2 -18.71 -22.99 46.23
CA SER A 2 -19.79 -23.57 45.40
C SER A 2 -19.17 -24.45 44.31
N ASP A 3 -19.76 -25.61 44.05
CA ASP A 3 -19.34 -26.44 42.92
C ASP A 3 -19.51 -25.66 41.60
N PRO A 4 -18.54 -25.73 40.67
CA PRO A 4 -18.64 -25.05 39.39
C PRO A 4 -19.74 -25.69 38.53
N PHE A 5 -20.22 -24.97 37.53
CA PHE A 5 -21.01 -25.60 36.47
C PHE A 5 -20.09 -26.39 35.53
N ILE A 6 -20.54 -27.55 35.07
CA ILE A 6 -19.84 -28.29 34.00
C ILE A 6 -19.74 -27.39 32.77
N GLY A 7 -18.55 -27.29 32.19
CA GLY A 7 -18.28 -26.39 31.06
C GLY A 7 -17.97 -24.94 31.44
N GLN A 8 -18.03 -24.58 32.73
CA GLN A 8 -17.59 -23.26 33.18
C GLN A 8 -16.10 -23.07 32.92
N ILE A 9 -15.74 -21.89 32.42
CA ILE A 9 -14.35 -21.48 32.22
C ILE A 9 -13.89 -20.63 33.40
N MET A 10 -12.69 -20.88 33.88
CA MET A 10 -12.00 -20.05 34.88
C MET A 10 -10.59 -19.71 34.43
N HIS A 11 -10.12 -18.53 34.82
CA HIS A 11 -8.72 -18.16 34.77
C HIS A 11 -8.07 -18.46 36.12
N ALA A 12 -6.86 -19.01 36.09
CA ALA A 12 -6.09 -19.37 37.27
C ALA A 12 -4.69 -18.76 37.22
N GLY A 13 -4.19 -18.32 38.39
CA GLY A 13 -2.84 -17.78 38.56
C GLY A 13 -1.73 -18.84 38.63
N PHE A 14 -2.09 -20.12 38.72
CA PHE A 14 -1.16 -21.26 38.66
C PHE A 14 -1.19 -21.90 37.26
N ASN A 15 -0.15 -22.63 36.87
CA ASN A 15 0.09 -23.10 35.50
C ASN A 15 -0.39 -24.53 35.18
N PHE A 16 -1.40 -25.03 35.91
CA PHE A 16 -1.95 -26.38 35.70
C PHE A 16 -3.47 -26.40 35.84
N ALA A 17 -4.12 -27.41 35.27
CA ALA A 17 -5.53 -27.68 35.52
C ALA A 17 -5.69 -28.52 36.80
N PRO A 18 -6.43 -28.05 37.81
CA PRO A 18 -6.66 -28.83 39.03
C PRO A 18 -7.58 -30.02 38.75
N ALA A 19 -7.67 -30.96 39.70
CA ALA A 19 -8.52 -32.13 39.56
C ALA A 19 -9.99 -31.73 39.26
N GLY A 20 -10.60 -32.39 38.28
CA GLY A 20 -11.95 -32.05 37.80
C GLY A 20 -12.00 -30.91 36.77
N TRP A 21 -10.84 -30.36 36.37
CA TRP A 21 -10.71 -29.36 35.33
C TRP A 21 -9.74 -29.84 34.25
N ALA A 22 -9.82 -29.20 33.09
CA ALA A 22 -8.89 -29.39 31.99
C ALA A 22 -8.45 -28.03 31.42
N SER A 23 -7.22 -27.96 30.91
CA SER A 23 -6.73 -26.76 30.22
C SER A 23 -7.47 -26.54 28.90
N CYS A 24 -7.81 -25.30 28.58
CA CYS A 24 -8.40 -24.91 27.31
C CYS A 24 -7.34 -24.81 26.20
N ASN A 25 -6.76 -25.95 25.81
CA ASN A 25 -5.70 -26.03 24.79
C ASN A 25 -6.15 -26.77 23.50
N GLY A 26 -7.46 -26.87 23.24
CA GLY A 26 -7.95 -27.55 22.02
C GLY A 26 -7.83 -29.07 22.03
N GLN A 27 -7.64 -29.68 23.20
CA GLN A 27 -7.46 -31.13 23.32
C GLN A 27 -8.73 -31.92 22.94
N ILE A 28 -8.53 -33.05 22.26
CA ILE A 28 -9.58 -34.01 21.93
C ILE A 28 -9.73 -35.01 23.08
N ILE A 29 -10.94 -35.14 23.62
CA ILE A 29 -11.23 -36.01 24.77
C ILE A 29 -12.37 -36.98 24.47
N PRO A 30 -12.41 -38.15 25.15
CA PRO A 30 -13.44 -39.16 24.90
C PRO A 30 -14.79 -38.73 25.48
N ILE A 31 -15.85 -38.94 24.68
CA ILE A 31 -17.24 -38.71 25.09
C ILE A 31 -17.62 -39.66 26.23
N SER A 32 -17.17 -40.92 26.16
CA SER A 32 -17.53 -41.97 27.13
C SER A 32 -17.24 -41.62 28.59
N GLN A 33 -16.25 -40.78 28.85
CA GLN A 33 -15.87 -40.32 30.19
C GLN A 33 -16.40 -38.92 30.53
N ASN A 34 -16.91 -38.18 29.54
CA ASN A 34 -17.30 -36.76 29.66
C ASN A 34 -18.67 -36.49 29.03
N ASN A 35 -19.61 -37.43 29.13
CA ASN A 35 -20.93 -37.35 28.50
C ASN A 35 -21.68 -36.04 28.83
N ALA A 36 -21.62 -35.61 30.09
CA ALA A 36 -22.28 -34.38 30.54
C ALA A 36 -21.67 -33.12 29.92
N LEU A 37 -20.34 -33.06 29.79
CA LEU A 37 -19.68 -31.94 29.12
C LEU A 37 -19.96 -31.95 27.61
N PHE A 38 -19.95 -33.13 26.99
CA PHE A 38 -20.30 -33.29 25.57
C PHE A 38 -21.73 -32.85 25.28
N ALA A 39 -22.69 -33.15 26.17
CA ALA A 39 -24.08 -32.70 26.01
C ALA A 39 -24.22 -31.16 25.99
N LEU A 40 -23.25 -30.44 26.56
CA LEU A 40 -23.21 -28.98 26.55
C LEU A 40 -22.42 -28.43 25.37
N LEU A 41 -21.24 -28.99 25.09
CA LEU A 41 -20.30 -28.46 24.09
C LEU A 41 -20.54 -29.00 22.67
N GLY A 42 -21.13 -30.18 22.54
CA GLY A 42 -21.24 -30.90 21.28
C GLY A 42 -19.88 -31.02 20.58
N THR A 43 -19.87 -30.74 19.28
CA THR A 43 -18.66 -30.69 18.44
C THR A 43 -18.25 -29.27 18.10
N THR A 44 -18.74 -28.25 18.82
CA THR A 44 -18.50 -26.82 18.51
C THR A 44 -17.02 -26.49 18.36
N PHE A 45 -16.16 -27.12 19.17
CA PHE A 45 -14.71 -26.90 19.13
C PHE A 45 -13.94 -27.99 18.35
N GLY A 46 -14.63 -28.98 17.79
CA GLY A 46 -14.06 -30.09 17.03
C GLY A 46 -14.34 -31.48 17.63
N GLY A 47 -13.60 -32.48 17.12
CA GLY A 47 -13.83 -33.90 17.38
C GLY A 47 -14.84 -34.54 16.40
N ASN A 48 -15.11 -35.83 16.56
CA ASN A 48 -15.95 -36.57 15.60
C ASN A 48 -17.42 -36.69 16.02
N GLY A 49 -17.80 -36.25 17.23
CA GLY A 49 -19.17 -36.29 17.72
C GLY A 49 -19.73 -37.68 18.02
N VAL A 50 -18.91 -38.73 17.86
CA VAL A 50 -19.31 -40.14 18.07
C VAL A 50 -18.54 -40.74 19.24
N SER A 51 -17.21 -40.65 19.21
CA SER A 51 -16.34 -41.12 20.30
C SER A 51 -15.58 -39.99 20.99
N THR A 52 -15.41 -38.85 20.32
CA THR A 52 -14.61 -37.72 20.82
C THR A 52 -15.22 -36.37 20.51
N PHE A 53 -14.86 -35.38 21.32
CA PHE A 53 -15.11 -33.95 21.11
C PHE A 53 -13.88 -33.16 21.55
N ALA A 54 -13.80 -31.89 21.15
CA ALA A 54 -12.71 -31.01 21.54
C ALA A 54 -13.13 -30.05 22.66
N LEU A 55 -12.15 -29.66 23.48
CA LEU A 55 -12.26 -28.50 24.37
C LEU A 55 -11.93 -27.20 23.61
N PRO A 56 -12.34 -26.03 24.13
CA PRO A 56 -11.89 -24.75 23.59
C PRO A 56 -10.36 -24.63 23.56
N ASN A 57 -9.84 -23.84 22.62
CA ASN A 57 -8.43 -23.46 22.58
C ASN A 57 -8.28 -21.96 22.87
N ALA A 58 -7.70 -21.63 24.02
CA ALA A 58 -7.45 -20.26 24.48
C ALA A 58 -6.02 -19.78 24.13
N ALA A 59 -5.15 -20.64 23.59
CA ALA A 59 -3.80 -20.23 23.22
C ALA A 59 -3.86 -19.15 22.13
N GLY A 60 -3.21 -18.01 22.38
CA GLY A 60 -3.18 -16.87 21.47
C GLY A 60 -4.52 -16.14 21.31
N ARG A 61 -5.51 -16.42 22.18
CA ARG A 61 -6.89 -15.96 22.00
C ARG A 61 -7.43 -15.28 23.25
N SER A 62 -8.18 -14.21 23.01
CA SER A 62 -9.00 -13.55 24.02
C SER A 62 -10.45 -13.95 23.83
N PHE A 63 -11.17 -14.22 24.93
CA PHE A 63 -12.60 -14.50 24.85
C PHE A 63 -13.39 -13.25 24.49
N LEU A 64 -14.42 -13.44 23.66
CA LEU A 64 -15.35 -12.41 23.22
C LEU A 64 -16.77 -12.77 23.65
N GLY A 65 -17.58 -11.77 23.98
CA GLY A 65 -18.99 -11.95 24.30
C GLY A 65 -19.80 -12.34 23.06
N LEU A 66 -20.79 -13.22 23.25
CA LEU A 66 -21.70 -13.65 22.19
C LEU A 66 -22.72 -12.55 21.84
N GLY A 67 -23.22 -12.58 20.60
CA GLY A 67 -24.32 -11.73 20.13
C GLY A 67 -23.87 -10.56 19.24
N LEU A 68 -24.82 -9.68 18.94
CA LEU A 68 -24.61 -8.53 18.06
C LEU A 68 -23.76 -7.45 18.75
N SER A 69 -22.62 -7.14 18.16
CA SER A 69 -21.82 -5.98 18.51
C SER A 69 -22.45 -4.72 17.92
N THR A 70 -22.95 -3.84 18.77
CA THR A 70 -23.51 -2.54 18.35
C THR A 70 -22.47 -1.61 17.71
N ALA A 71 -21.19 -1.82 17.99
CA ALA A 71 -20.09 -1.02 17.42
C ALA A 71 -19.72 -1.44 15.99
N SER A 72 -19.76 -2.75 15.68
CA SER A 72 -19.30 -3.29 14.38
C SER A 72 -20.42 -3.82 13.50
N GLY A 73 -21.63 -4.02 14.05
CA GLY A 73 -22.74 -4.70 13.38
C GLY A 73 -22.52 -6.20 13.18
N GLN A 74 -21.39 -6.75 13.64
CA GLN A 74 -21.10 -8.18 13.55
C GLN A 74 -21.83 -8.95 14.66
N THR A 75 -22.36 -10.12 14.32
CA THR A 75 -22.91 -11.07 15.29
C THR A 75 -21.87 -12.15 15.56
N TYR A 76 -21.51 -12.33 16.83
CA TYR A 76 -20.59 -13.38 17.25
C TYR A 76 -21.38 -14.59 17.75
N GLU A 77 -21.27 -15.69 17.02
CA GLU A 77 -21.89 -16.96 17.35
C GLU A 77 -20.96 -17.79 18.24
N TRP A 78 -21.57 -18.78 18.91
CA TRP A 78 -20.83 -19.61 19.83
C TRP A 78 -19.92 -20.59 19.08
N GLY A 79 -18.62 -20.50 19.36
CA GLY A 79 -17.59 -21.28 18.67
C GLY A 79 -16.85 -20.50 17.58
N ASP A 80 -17.28 -19.26 17.28
CA ASP A 80 -16.58 -18.42 16.32
C ASP A 80 -15.13 -18.20 16.72
N VAL A 81 -14.24 -18.31 15.74
CA VAL A 81 -12.81 -18.02 15.87
C VAL A 81 -12.46 -16.99 14.81
N GLY A 82 -11.87 -15.87 15.24
CA GLY A 82 -11.46 -14.80 14.34
C GLY A 82 -10.25 -14.04 14.87
N GLY A 83 -9.75 -13.11 14.06
CA GLY A 83 -8.55 -12.33 14.32
C GLY A 83 -7.24 -13.05 13.95
N ALA A 84 -6.15 -12.31 14.04
CA ALA A 84 -4.79 -12.77 13.80
C ALA A 84 -3.84 -12.16 14.84
N GLU A 85 -2.79 -12.89 15.19
CA GLU A 85 -1.71 -12.41 16.07
C GLU A 85 -0.72 -11.50 15.34
N ASN A 86 -0.56 -11.72 14.03
CA ASN A 86 0.29 -10.94 13.14
C ASN A 86 -0.44 -10.68 11.84
N GLU A 87 -0.31 -9.45 11.33
CA GLU A 87 -0.89 -9.07 10.04
C GLU A 87 0.18 -8.50 9.11
N THR A 88 0.02 -8.78 7.81
CA THR A 88 0.85 -8.18 6.77
C THR A 88 0.04 -7.10 6.06
N LEU A 89 0.57 -5.88 6.00
CA LEU A 89 -0.05 -4.84 5.18
C LEU A 89 0.05 -5.22 3.70
N THR A 90 -1.09 -5.26 3.04
CA THR A 90 -1.26 -5.47 1.61
C THR A 90 -1.85 -4.20 1.00
N ILE A 91 -1.76 -4.06 -0.32
CA ILE A 91 -2.40 -2.94 -1.02
C ILE A 91 -3.91 -2.89 -0.73
N ALA A 92 -4.55 -4.04 -0.49
CA ALA A 92 -5.98 -4.12 -0.20
C ALA A 92 -6.38 -3.57 1.20
N ASN A 93 -5.45 -3.54 2.16
CA ASN A 93 -5.73 -3.09 3.53
C ASN A 93 -4.93 -1.83 3.95
N MET A 94 -4.16 -1.23 3.02
CA MET A 94 -3.52 0.06 3.24
C MET A 94 -4.48 1.21 2.96
N PRO A 95 -4.57 2.23 3.84
CA PRO A 95 -5.25 3.48 3.53
C PRO A 95 -4.71 4.11 2.25
N GLN A 96 -5.60 4.81 1.52
CA GLN A 96 -5.19 5.59 0.36
C GLN A 96 -4.12 6.61 0.77
N HIS A 97 -2.97 6.55 0.12
CA HIS A 97 -1.85 7.46 0.34
C HIS A 97 -1.18 7.76 -1.00
N ASN A 98 -0.33 8.77 -1.03
CA ASN A 98 0.47 9.14 -2.19
C ASN A 98 1.95 9.19 -1.84
N HIS A 99 2.79 9.16 -2.86
CA HIS A 99 4.23 9.37 -2.74
C HIS A 99 4.62 10.56 -3.60
N ALA A 100 5.48 11.42 -3.08
CA ALA A 100 6.07 12.49 -3.87
C ALA A 100 7.04 11.88 -4.89
N ALA A 101 6.68 11.96 -6.17
CA ALA A 101 7.56 11.62 -7.26
C ALA A 101 8.41 12.85 -7.63
N VAL A 102 9.71 12.79 -7.41
CA VAL A 102 10.64 13.86 -7.81
C VAL A 102 11.37 13.42 -9.08
N PHE A 103 11.20 14.19 -10.15
CA PHE A 103 11.96 14.02 -11.38
C PHE A 103 13.39 14.54 -11.17
N ASN A 104 14.39 13.71 -11.43
CA ASN A 104 15.78 14.11 -11.41
C ASN A 104 16.28 14.18 -12.86
N GLY A 105 16.45 15.40 -13.37
CA GLY A 105 16.97 15.64 -14.71
C GLY A 105 18.48 15.36 -14.78
N VAL A 106 18.94 14.78 -15.89
CA VAL A 106 20.37 14.60 -16.16
C VAL A 106 20.94 15.89 -16.74
N ALA A 107 21.95 16.46 -16.09
CA ALA A 107 22.62 17.67 -16.57
C ALA A 107 23.26 17.44 -17.95
N GLY A 108 23.17 18.43 -18.84
CA GLY A 108 23.82 18.42 -20.16
C GLY A 108 23.07 17.67 -21.27
N GLN A 109 21.94 17.01 -20.97
CA GLN A 109 21.17 16.24 -21.96
C GLN A 109 19.98 17.01 -22.54
N THR A 110 19.67 18.20 -22.03
CA THR A 110 18.64 19.09 -22.57
C THR A 110 19.25 19.95 -23.67
N SER A 111 18.82 19.74 -24.92
CA SER A 111 19.24 20.56 -26.06
C SER A 111 18.09 21.43 -26.55
N ALA A 112 18.35 22.70 -26.85
CA ALA A 112 17.40 23.62 -27.49
C ALA A 112 17.75 23.77 -28.98
N THR A 113 16.77 24.00 -29.84
CA THR A 113 16.97 24.23 -31.29
C THR A 113 16.96 25.71 -31.64
N GLY A 114 17.75 26.06 -32.66
CA GLY A 114 17.70 27.36 -33.34
C GLY A 114 18.30 27.22 -34.73
N SER A 115 17.70 27.89 -35.72
CA SER A 115 18.28 28.05 -37.05
C SER A 115 18.70 29.50 -37.25
N LEU A 116 19.81 29.70 -37.98
CA LEU A 116 20.14 31.00 -38.53
C LEU A 116 19.66 31.03 -39.98
N GLN A 117 18.86 32.03 -40.32
CA GLN A 117 18.24 32.17 -41.64
C GLN A 117 18.84 33.35 -42.40
N ALA A 118 19.03 33.17 -43.70
CA ALA A 118 19.36 34.22 -44.65
C ALA A 118 18.28 34.27 -45.73
N TYR A 119 18.08 35.44 -46.29
CA TYR A 119 17.07 35.70 -47.29
C TYR A 119 17.66 35.53 -48.69
N THR A 120 17.03 34.70 -49.53
CA THR A 120 17.43 34.54 -50.93
C THR A 120 16.61 35.46 -51.82
N GLY A 121 17.28 36.35 -52.54
CA GLY A 121 16.68 37.30 -53.49
C GLY A 121 17.45 38.62 -53.48
N GLN A 122 17.74 39.17 -54.66
CA GLN A 122 18.34 40.50 -54.76
C GLN A 122 17.25 41.55 -54.54
N THR A 123 17.20 42.12 -53.34
CA THR A 123 16.43 43.33 -53.06
C THR A 123 17.35 44.56 -53.13
N THR A 124 16.77 45.75 -53.22
CA THR A 124 17.46 47.04 -52.99
C THR A 124 17.13 47.62 -51.61
N ALA A 125 16.24 46.94 -50.86
CA ALA A 125 15.73 47.36 -49.57
C ALA A 125 16.62 46.93 -48.38
N GLN A 126 17.82 46.37 -48.62
CA GLN A 126 18.71 46.00 -47.52
C GLN A 126 19.11 47.24 -46.70
N VAL A 127 19.32 47.02 -45.41
CA VAL A 127 19.74 48.00 -44.42
C VAL A 127 21.02 47.54 -43.72
N ASN A 128 21.74 48.49 -43.15
CA ASN A 128 22.96 48.26 -42.38
C ASN A 128 22.71 48.10 -40.87
N THR A 129 21.51 48.47 -40.39
CA THR A 129 21.08 48.29 -39.00
C THR A 129 19.86 47.37 -38.97
N PRO A 130 19.91 46.22 -38.28
CA PRO A 130 18.77 45.32 -38.18
C PRO A 130 17.70 45.88 -37.23
N ALA A 131 16.45 45.52 -37.49
CA ALA A 131 15.32 45.67 -36.58
C ALA A 131 14.70 44.29 -36.27
N GLU A 132 13.71 44.24 -35.37
CA GLU A 132 12.98 43.01 -35.06
C GLU A 132 12.43 42.34 -36.35
N GLY A 133 12.60 41.03 -36.48
CA GLY A 133 12.19 40.26 -37.65
C GLY A 133 13.07 40.43 -38.90
N SER A 134 14.19 41.15 -38.80
CA SER A 134 15.16 41.23 -39.91
C SER A 134 15.89 39.90 -40.11
N PHE A 135 16.13 39.54 -41.37
CA PHE A 135 16.97 38.39 -41.73
C PHE A 135 18.33 38.84 -42.24
N LEU A 136 19.33 37.95 -42.17
CA LEU A 136 20.55 38.12 -42.95
C LEU A 136 20.21 38.14 -44.44
N ALA A 137 20.95 38.88 -45.24
CA ALA A 137 20.74 39.00 -46.68
C ALA A 137 22.08 38.97 -47.42
N ASN A 138 22.00 38.85 -48.74
CA ASN A 138 23.15 39.13 -49.59
C ASN A 138 23.58 40.60 -49.45
N CYS A 139 24.87 40.88 -49.61
CA CYS A 139 25.36 42.26 -49.57
C CYS A 139 24.81 43.04 -50.78
N ALA A 140 24.20 44.19 -50.52
CA ALA A 140 24.00 45.23 -51.53
C ALA A 140 25.08 46.31 -51.34
N ASN A 141 25.91 46.52 -52.36
CA ASN A 141 26.91 47.59 -52.32
C ASN A 141 26.21 48.95 -52.37
N ALA A 142 26.23 49.68 -51.25
CA ALA A 142 25.79 51.08 -51.18
C ALA A 142 27.01 51.97 -50.89
N GLY A 143 27.87 52.15 -51.89
CA GLY A 143 29.00 53.07 -51.83
C GLY A 143 30.11 52.70 -50.83
N PRO A 144 31.13 53.56 -50.68
CA PRO A 144 32.42 53.20 -50.05
C PRO A 144 32.40 53.03 -48.52
N SER A 145 31.29 53.30 -47.83
CA SER A 145 31.31 53.41 -46.36
C SER A 145 30.25 52.61 -45.60
N GLN A 146 29.30 51.92 -46.25
CA GLN A 146 28.28 51.15 -45.54
C GLN A 146 27.87 49.88 -46.29
N VAL A 147 28.11 48.72 -45.67
CA VAL A 147 27.64 47.42 -46.17
C VAL A 147 26.22 47.18 -45.63
N LYS A 148 25.27 46.87 -46.52
CA LYS A 148 23.90 46.50 -46.15
C LYS A 148 23.77 44.98 -46.22
N ILE A 149 23.59 44.34 -45.07
CA ILE A 149 23.57 42.87 -44.91
C ILE A 149 22.28 42.33 -44.28
N TYR A 150 21.32 43.21 -43.97
CA TYR A 150 20.05 42.82 -43.38
C TYR A 150 18.91 43.18 -44.32
N VAL A 151 17.92 42.30 -44.43
CA VAL A 151 16.65 42.62 -45.07
C VAL A 151 15.60 42.96 -44.01
N PRO A 152 14.86 44.08 -44.12
CA PRO A 152 13.80 44.42 -43.19
C PRO A 152 12.67 43.37 -43.16
N ALA A 153 11.99 43.27 -42.02
CA ALA A 153 10.80 42.44 -41.86
C ALA A 153 9.72 42.80 -42.89
N GLY A 154 8.98 41.79 -43.37
CA GLY A 154 7.89 41.98 -44.35
C GLY A 154 8.34 42.15 -45.80
N THR A 155 9.64 42.12 -46.10
CA THR A 155 10.13 42.04 -47.48
C THR A 155 9.68 40.72 -48.12
N THR A 156 9.37 40.73 -49.42
CA THR A 156 8.92 39.55 -50.21
C THR A 156 10.09 38.73 -50.75
N GLY A 157 9.98 37.40 -50.69
CA GLY A 157 11.05 36.44 -51.01
C GLY A 157 11.08 35.25 -50.05
N THR A 158 12.17 34.48 -50.06
CA THR A 158 12.25 33.19 -49.35
C THR A 158 13.41 33.18 -48.36
N PRO A 159 13.16 33.05 -47.04
CA PRO A 159 14.22 32.76 -46.09
C PRO A 159 14.68 31.31 -46.26
N VAL A 160 16.00 31.10 -46.23
CA VAL A 160 16.65 29.79 -46.26
C VAL A 160 17.53 29.63 -45.02
N ASN A 161 17.62 28.42 -44.51
CA ASN A 161 18.54 28.11 -43.42
C ASN A 161 19.98 28.10 -43.97
N LEU A 162 20.93 28.74 -43.25
CA LEU A 162 22.34 28.63 -43.64
C LEU A 162 22.87 27.24 -43.26
N GLY A 163 23.62 26.63 -44.19
CA GLY A 163 24.37 25.40 -43.92
C GLY A 163 25.53 25.64 -42.93
N GLY A 164 25.92 24.59 -42.20
CA GLY A 164 27.01 24.66 -41.22
C GLY A 164 26.62 25.22 -39.86
N VAL A 165 25.44 25.83 -39.72
CA VAL A 165 24.82 26.15 -38.43
C VAL A 165 23.99 24.94 -37.98
N ASN A 166 24.66 23.99 -37.32
CA ASN A 166 23.99 22.85 -36.68
C ASN A 166 23.90 23.11 -35.16
N ILE A 167 22.76 23.62 -34.70
CA ILE A 167 22.38 23.48 -33.29
C ILE A 167 21.35 22.36 -33.23
N THR A 168 21.86 21.13 -33.10
CA THR A 168 21.02 19.93 -33.00
C THR A 168 20.39 19.86 -31.60
N GLY A 169 19.13 20.25 -31.51
CA GLY A 169 18.27 19.94 -30.38
C GLY A 169 17.21 18.93 -30.80
N GLY A 170 17.13 17.81 -30.09
CA GLY A 170 15.96 16.93 -30.18
C GLY A 170 14.74 17.60 -29.54
N THR A 171 13.57 16.98 -29.71
CA THR A 171 12.36 17.25 -28.91
C THR A 171 12.73 17.36 -27.43
N PHE A 172 12.07 18.26 -26.69
CA PHE A 172 12.15 18.28 -25.22
C PHE A 172 11.56 16.97 -24.68
N THR A 173 12.38 15.94 -24.63
CA THR A 173 12.09 14.70 -23.94
C THR A 173 12.92 14.76 -22.67
N PRO A 174 12.31 15.02 -21.50
CA PRO A 174 13.04 15.08 -20.25
C PRO A 174 13.87 13.81 -20.08
N GLN A 175 15.20 13.94 -20.17
CA GLN A 175 16.09 12.82 -19.91
C GLN A 175 16.37 12.78 -18.42
N GLY A 176 15.89 11.73 -17.77
CA GLY A 176 15.95 11.55 -16.33
C GLY A 176 15.11 10.36 -15.90
N SER A 177 15.10 10.11 -14.60
CA SER A 177 14.32 9.03 -14.01
C SER A 177 13.43 9.56 -12.90
N VAL A 178 12.27 8.92 -12.75
CA VAL A 178 11.44 9.02 -11.55
C VAL A 178 11.65 7.71 -10.80
N GLN A 179 12.27 7.78 -9.63
CA GLN A 179 12.38 6.62 -8.74
C GLN A 179 11.40 6.81 -7.58
N VAL A 180 10.35 5.98 -7.52
CA VAL A 180 9.51 5.83 -6.33
C VAL A 180 9.92 4.51 -5.68
N GLY A 181 10.54 4.58 -4.52
CA GLY A 181 10.99 3.39 -3.79
C GLY A 181 9.80 2.55 -3.29
N VAL A 182 10.04 1.26 -3.03
CA VAL A 182 9.05 0.40 -2.38
C VAL A 182 8.96 0.81 -0.90
N ALA A 183 7.76 1.15 -0.43
CA ALA A 183 7.49 1.40 0.98
C ALA A 183 6.84 0.16 1.62
N GLY A 184 7.23 -0.16 2.84
CA GLY A 184 6.53 -1.15 3.69
C GLY A 184 7.11 -2.56 3.75
N ASN A 185 8.08 -2.93 2.91
CA ASN A 185 8.83 -4.23 2.91
C ASN A 185 8.04 -5.54 3.13
N ASN A 186 6.70 -5.50 3.14
CA ASN A 186 5.80 -6.60 3.50
C ASN A 186 6.20 -7.35 4.79
N ILE A 187 6.78 -6.65 5.77
CA ILE A 187 7.11 -7.26 7.07
C ILE A 187 5.84 -7.31 7.93
N PRO A 188 5.43 -8.49 8.42
CA PRO A 188 4.30 -8.59 9.33
C PRO A 188 4.54 -7.80 10.62
N PHE A 189 3.48 -7.20 11.15
CA PHE A 189 3.50 -6.53 12.45
C PHE A 189 2.51 -7.21 13.40
N SER A 190 2.84 -7.20 14.69
CA SER A 190 1.97 -7.78 15.71
C SER A 190 0.72 -6.93 15.89
N THR A 191 -0.43 -7.60 15.88
CA THR A 191 -1.75 -7.01 16.16
C THR A 191 -2.24 -7.36 17.56
N MET A 192 -1.44 -8.08 18.35
CA MET A 192 -1.80 -8.44 19.72
C MET A 192 -1.81 -7.21 20.63
N SER A 193 -2.94 -7.00 21.31
CA SER A 193 -3.00 -6.12 22.48
C SER A 193 -2.03 -6.60 23.56
N PRO A 194 -1.50 -5.72 24.41
CA PRO A 194 -0.71 -6.12 25.57
C PRO A 194 -1.44 -7.21 26.37
N PHE A 195 -0.76 -8.32 26.66
CA PHE A 195 -1.37 -9.48 27.28
C PHE A 195 -0.53 -10.00 28.46
N LEU A 196 -1.22 -10.62 29.41
CA LEU A 196 -0.63 -11.47 30.44
C LEU A 196 -1.27 -12.85 30.31
N ALA A 197 -0.46 -13.84 29.96
CA ALA A 197 -0.95 -15.22 29.83
C ALA A 197 -1.20 -15.81 31.23
N VAL A 198 -2.43 -16.27 31.46
CA VAL A 198 -2.85 -17.00 32.65
C VAL A 198 -3.46 -18.33 32.23
N GLN A 199 -3.49 -19.29 33.16
CA GLN A 199 -4.01 -20.62 32.86
C GLN A 199 -5.53 -20.56 32.70
N THR A 200 -6.02 -20.87 31.51
CA THR A 200 -7.46 -20.99 31.23
C THR A 200 -7.87 -22.45 31.37
N ASN A 201 -8.83 -22.71 32.24
CA ASN A 201 -9.33 -24.04 32.54
C ASN A 201 -10.84 -24.13 32.32
N ILE A 202 -11.33 -25.30 31.92
CA ILE A 202 -12.75 -25.65 31.82
C ILE A 202 -13.09 -26.78 32.79
N ALA A 203 -14.23 -26.67 33.46
CA ALA A 203 -14.70 -27.67 34.42
C ALA A 203 -15.21 -28.92 33.69
N LEU A 204 -14.59 -30.07 33.97
CA LEU A 204 -15.03 -31.39 33.50
C LEU A 204 -16.11 -31.99 34.41
N ARG A 205 -16.13 -31.58 35.69
CA ARG A 205 -17.05 -32.08 36.72
C ARG A 205 -17.64 -30.88 37.47
N GLY A 206 -18.88 -31.03 37.93
CA GLY A 206 -19.61 -29.97 38.61
C GLY A 206 -21.11 -30.15 38.51
N ILE A 207 -21.85 -29.07 38.74
CA ILE A 207 -23.31 -29.01 38.58
C ILE A 207 -23.64 -28.94 37.09
N TYR A 208 -24.59 -29.74 36.62
CA TYR A 208 -25.06 -29.63 35.25
C TYR A 208 -25.96 -28.39 35.09
N PRO A 209 -25.66 -27.45 34.18
CA PRO A 209 -26.46 -26.25 33.98
C PRO A 209 -27.75 -26.57 33.20
N THR A 210 -28.85 -26.74 33.92
CA THR A 210 -30.19 -26.97 33.33
C THR A 210 -30.78 -25.68 32.78
N ARG A 211 -31.46 -25.74 31.64
CA ARG A 211 -32.10 -24.58 30.97
C ARG A 211 -33.57 -24.37 31.36
N ASN A 212 -33.99 -24.84 32.53
CA ASN A 212 -35.40 -24.82 32.97
C ASN A 212 -35.76 -23.55 33.74
#